data_AF-A0A527ZJY9-F1
#
_entry.id   AF-A0A527ZJY9-F1
#
_cell.length_a   1.000
_cell.length_b   1.000
_cell.length_c   1.000
_cell.angle_alpha   90.00
_cell.angle_beta   90.00
_cell.angle_gamma   90.00
#
_symmetry.space_group_name_H-M   'P 1'
#
loop_
_entity.id
_entity.type
_entity.pdbx_description
1 polymer ?
#
loop_
_entity_poly.entity_id
_entity_poly.type
_entity_poly.pdbx_seq_one_letter_code
_entity_poly.pdbx_strand_id
1 'polypeptide(L)'
;MTRGVLLDLAGVLYDGETAIPGGIDAVTRLREAGLVIRFVSNTTRSSKQRVLERLQAMGLTVAEADVFTPAHAARDWLLRNGRAPYLLIHPGLAPDFCELPDRDKRAVIVGDAGDAFTYATLNDAFRELSAGAELLALATNRTFRDADGE
;
A
#
# COMPACT_ATOMS: atom_id res chain seq x y z
N MET A 1 -7.05 -21.41 19.79
CA MET A 1 -7.03 -21.81 18.37
C MET A 1 -6.82 -20.58 17.51
N THR A 2 -5.98 -20.68 16.49
CA THR A 2 -5.76 -19.65 15.47
C THR A 2 -7.02 -19.48 14.63
N ARG A 3 -7.47 -18.24 14.42
CA ARG A 3 -8.68 -17.92 13.64
C ARG A 3 -8.40 -17.37 12.25
N GLY A 4 -7.15 -16.96 11.99
CA GLY A 4 -6.74 -16.43 10.69
C GLY A 4 -5.25 -16.14 10.64
N VAL A 5 -4.78 -15.77 9.45
CA VAL A 5 -3.38 -15.51 9.13
C VAL A 5 -3.28 -14.20 8.36
N LEU A 6 -2.35 -13.33 8.76
CA LEU A 6 -1.91 -12.20 7.95
C LEU A 6 -0.64 -12.64 7.21
N LEU A 7 -0.70 -12.64 5.88
CA LEU A 7 0.41 -13.03 5.02
C LEU A 7 1.02 -11.80 4.38
N ASP A 8 2.31 -11.59 4.62
CA ASP A 8 3.08 -10.66 3.81
C ASP A 8 3.19 -11.17 2.36
N LEU A 9 3.55 -10.28 1.44
CA LEU A 9 3.53 -10.55 0.01
C LEU A 9 4.93 -10.67 -0.59
N ALA A 10 5.69 -9.57 -0.63
CA ALA A 10 7.00 -9.55 -1.27
C ALA A 10 8.02 -10.33 -0.43
N GLY A 11 8.77 -11.24 -1.06
CA GLY A 11 9.68 -12.16 -0.37
C GLY A 11 8.99 -13.30 0.38
N VAL A 12 7.65 -13.38 0.36
CA VAL A 12 6.87 -14.43 1.04
C VAL A 12 6.02 -15.24 0.07
N LEU A 13 5.24 -14.57 -0.78
CA LEU A 13 4.45 -15.22 -1.84
C LEU A 13 5.06 -15.00 -3.23
N TYR A 14 5.75 -13.90 -3.44
CA TYR A 14 6.42 -13.61 -4.71
C TYR A 14 7.70 -12.81 -4.53
N ASP A 15 8.58 -12.91 -5.52
CA ASP A 15 9.71 -12.02 -5.74
C ASP A 15 9.57 -11.37 -7.12
N GLY A 16 9.44 -10.04 -7.15
CA GLY A 16 9.02 -9.30 -8.35
C GLY A 16 7.67 -9.79 -8.89
N GLU A 17 7.70 -10.38 -10.10
CA GLU A 17 6.54 -10.98 -10.77
C GLU A 17 6.50 -12.52 -10.67
N THR A 18 7.46 -13.13 -9.98
CA THR A 18 7.60 -14.59 -9.90
C THR A 18 7.06 -15.10 -8.56
N ALA A 19 6.13 -16.04 -8.60
CA ALA A 19 5.64 -16.70 -7.38
C ALA A 19 6.76 -17.53 -6.72
N ILE A 20 6.85 -17.48 -5.39
CA ILE A 20 7.76 -18.33 -4.64
C ILE A 20 7.26 -19.79 -4.71
N PRO A 21 8.12 -20.77 -5.06
CA PRO A 21 7.72 -22.17 -5.16
C PRO A 21 7.02 -22.68 -3.89
N GLY A 22 5.83 -23.27 -4.07
CA GLY A 22 4.99 -23.78 -2.97
C GLY A 22 4.22 -22.70 -2.19
N GLY A 23 4.42 -21.41 -2.48
CA GLY A 23 3.70 -20.32 -1.80
C GLY A 23 2.19 -20.37 -2.04
N ILE A 24 1.78 -20.58 -3.30
CA ILE A 24 0.36 -20.68 -3.69
C ILE A 24 -0.29 -21.91 -3.03
N ASP A 25 0.37 -23.06 -3.08
CA ASP A 25 -0.10 -24.29 -2.43
C ASP A 25 -0.24 -24.12 -0.90
N ALA A 26 0.67 -23.37 -0.27
CA ALA A 26 0.57 -23.05 1.14
C ALA A 26 -0.68 -22.21 1.46
N VAL A 27 -1.00 -21.21 0.64
CA VAL A 27 -2.23 -20.40 0.79
C VAL A 27 -3.47 -21.28 0.64
N THR A 28 -3.49 -22.18 -0.35
CA THR A 28 -4.61 -23.11 -0.56
C THR A 28 -4.83 -23.99 0.66
N ARG A 29 -3.78 -24.62 1.19
CA ARG A 29 -3.86 -25.47 2.40
C ARG A 29 -4.36 -24.69 3.62
N LEU A 30 -3.96 -23.44 3.79
CA LEU A 30 -4.44 -22.59 4.89
C LEU A 30 -5.95 -22.30 4.76
N ARG A 31 -6.44 -22.07 3.55
CA ARG A 31 -7.89 -21.89 3.30
C ARG A 31 -8.68 -23.17 3.53
N GLU A 32 -8.18 -24.31 3.06
CA GLU A 32 -8.79 -25.63 3.27
C GLU A 32 -8.85 -26.01 4.77
N ALA A 33 -7.89 -25.53 5.56
CA ALA A 33 -7.91 -25.66 7.02
C ALA A 33 -8.94 -24.72 7.71
N GLY A 34 -9.73 -23.96 6.95
CA GLY A 34 -10.78 -23.07 7.47
C GLY A 34 -10.26 -21.76 8.05
N LEU A 35 -9.01 -21.37 7.77
CA LEU A 35 -8.44 -20.12 8.27
C LEU A 35 -8.82 -18.94 7.36
N VAL A 36 -9.18 -17.82 7.99
CA VAL A 36 -9.32 -16.55 7.28
C VAL A 36 -7.95 -16.01 6.94
N ILE A 37 -7.72 -15.64 5.67
CA ILE A 37 -6.45 -15.08 5.21
C ILE A 37 -6.64 -13.62 4.83
N ARG A 38 -5.73 -12.76 5.28
CA ARG A 38 -5.56 -11.42 4.73
C ARG A 38 -4.13 -11.25 4.26
N PHE A 39 -3.96 -10.68 3.08
CA PHE A 39 -2.68 -10.31 2.53
C PHE A 39 -2.36 -8.89 2.96
N VAL A 40 -1.19 -8.69 3.54
CA VAL A 40 -0.68 -7.40 3.96
C VAL A 40 0.53 -7.06 3.12
N SER A 41 0.67 -5.81 2.71
CA SER A 41 1.85 -5.34 2.00
C SER A 41 2.16 -3.93 2.43
N ASN A 42 3.43 -3.60 2.59
CA ASN A 42 3.91 -2.25 2.85
C ASN A 42 4.22 -1.45 1.56
N THR A 43 3.68 -1.88 0.41
CA THR A 43 3.92 -1.19 -0.87
C THR A 43 3.45 0.26 -0.82
N THR A 44 4.28 1.14 -1.39
CA THR A 44 3.99 2.57 -1.54
C THR A 44 4.10 3.04 -3.00
N ARG A 45 4.34 2.11 -3.95
CA ARG A 45 4.44 2.40 -5.39
C ARG A 45 3.29 1.84 -6.22
N SER A 46 2.58 0.84 -5.71
CA SER A 46 1.54 0.11 -6.43
C SER A 46 0.19 0.23 -5.71
N SER A 47 -0.85 0.56 -6.49
CA SER A 47 -2.23 0.54 -6.01
C SER A 47 -2.64 -0.84 -5.49
N LYS A 48 -3.63 -0.86 -4.60
CA LYS A 48 -4.25 -2.09 -4.11
C LYS A 48 -4.78 -2.96 -5.26
N GLN A 49 -5.34 -2.33 -6.28
CA GLN A 49 -5.82 -3.01 -7.48
C GLN A 49 -4.69 -3.75 -8.22
N ARG A 50 -3.53 -3.12 -8.37
CA ARG A 50 -2.35 -3.74 -8.99
C ARG A 50 -1.87 -4.97 -8.21
N VAL A 51 -1.91 -4.89 -6.88
CA VAL A 51 -1.56 -6.01 -5.99
C VAL A 51 -2.54 -7.17 -6.18
N LEU A 52 -3.84 -6.89 -6.25
CA LEU A 52 -4.87 -7.91 -6.51
C LEU A 52 -4.67 -8.60 -7.85
N GLU A 53 -4.46 -7.83 -8.92
CA GLU A 53 -4.18 -8.35 -10.26
C GLU A 53 -2.97 -9.28 -10.28
N ARG A 54 -1.89 -8.91 -9.57
CA ARG A 54 -0.70 -9.76 -9.46
C ARG A 54 -1.01 -11.08 -8.76
N LEU A 55 -1.71 -11.05 -7.63
CA LEU A 55 -2.09 -12.27 -6.90
C LEU A 55 -3.00 -13.18 -7.75
N GLN A 56 -3.92 -12.58 -8.50
CA GLN A 56 -4.81 -13.30 -9.44
C GLN A 56 -4.02 -13.93 -10.60
N ALA A 57 -3.04 -13.22 -11.17
CA ALA A 57 -2.17 -13.74 -12.21
C ALA A 57 -1.33 -14.95 -11.73
N MET A 58 -1.05 -15.03 -10.42
CA MET A 58 -0.39 -16.17 -9.79
C MET A 58 -1.33 -17.34 -9.46
N GLY A 59 -2.61 -17.25 -9.84
CA GLY A 59 -3.61 -18.30 -9.64
C GLY A 59 -4.36 -18.24 -8.31
N LEU A 60 -4.19 -17.17 -7.51
CA LEU A 60 -4.95 -17.01 -6.28
C LEU A 60 -6.31 -16.36 -6.54
N THR A 61 -7.38 -16.99 -6.08
CA THR A 61 -8.69 -16.33 -5.97
C THR A 61 -8.64 -15.36 -4.78
N VAL A 62 -8.54 -14.06 -5.03
CA VAL A 62 -8.53 -13.01 -3.99
C VAL A 62 -9.56 -11.94 -4.27
N ALA A 63 -10.21 -11.46 -3.22
CA ALA A 63 -11.12 -10.32 -3.27
C ALA A 63 -10.41 -9.06 -2.76
N GLU A 64 -10.95 -7.88 -3.09
CA GLU A 64 -10.40 -6.61 -2.61
C GLU A 64 -10.32 -6.53 -1.08
N ALA A 65 -11.30 -7.10 -0.37
CA ALA A 65 -11.31 -7.17 1.10
C ALA A 65 -10.19 -8.05 1.68
N ASP A 66 -9.53 -8.89 0.87
CA ASP A 66 -8.45 -9.75 1.34
C ASP A 66 -7.11 -9.01 1.43
N VAL A 67 -6.95 -7.89 0.73
CA VAL A 67 -5.68 -7.14 0.66
C VAL A 67 -5.75 -5.88 1.53
N PHE A 68 -4.69 -5.65 2.31
CA PHE A 68 -4.53 -4.46 3.13
C PHE A 68 -3.18 -3.79 2.85
N THR A 69 -3.22 -2.48 2.55
CA THR A 69 -2.05 -1.67 2.19
C THR A 69 -1.98 -0.39 3.04
N PRO A 70 -0.79 0.24 3.20
CA PRO A 70 -0.67 1.54 3.83
C PRO A 70 -1.53 2.62 3.20
N ALA A 71 -1.66 2.62 1.86
CA ALA A 71 -2.51 3.59 1.16
C ALA A 71 -3.98 3.45 1.57
N HIS A 72 -4.48 2.21 1.68
CA HIS A 72 -5.82 1.94 2.19
C HIS A 72 -5.97 2.41 3.65
N ALA A 73 -5.00 2.14 4.51
CA ALA A 73 -5.00 2.62 5.90
C ALA A 73 -5.00 4.15 6.00
N ALA A 74 -4.21 4.84 5.18
CA ALA A 74 -4.16 6.30 5.10
C ALA A 74 -5.47 6.88 4.58
N ARG A 75 -6.07 6.27 3.54
CA ARG A 75 -7.38 6.65 3.02
C ARG A 75 -8.47 6.58 4.10
N ASP A 76 -8.52 5.48 4.85
CA ASP A 76 -9.46 5.32 5.96
C ASP A 76 -9.21 6.31 7.09
N TRP A 77 -7.95 6.65 7.35
CA TRP A 77 -7.61 7.69 8.31
C TRP A 77 -8.09 9.07 7.84
N LEU A 78 -7.87 9.43 6.57
CA LEU A 78 -8.33 10.70 5.98
C LEU A 78 -9.85 10.85 6.12
N LEU A 79 -10.60 9.81 5.76
CA LEU A 79 -12.06 9.80 5.85
C LEU A 79 -12.56 9.95 7.29
N ARG A 80 -11.98 9.19 8.22
CA ARG A 80 -12.37 9.25 9.65
C ARG A 80 -12.04 10.59 10.31
N ASN A 81 -10.97 11.25 9.87
CA ASN A 81 -10.51 12.52 10.45
C ASN A 81 -10.96 13.75 9.66
N GLY A 82 -11.77 13.57 8.60
CA GLY A 82 -12.27 14.66 7.76
C GLY A 82 -11.16 15.47 7.11
N ARG A 83 -10.10 14.81 6.62
CA ARG A 83 -8.93 15.45 6.00
C ARG A 83 -8.92 15.26 4.48
N ALA A 84 -8.48 16.29 3.77
CA ALA A 84 -8.13 16.21 2.35
C ALA A 84 -6.64 15.86 2.22
N PRO A 85 -6.26 15.01 1.27
CA PRO A 85 -4.86 14.65 1.07
C PRO A 85 -4.10 15.75 0.29
N TYR A 86 -2.87 16.01 0.71
CA TYR A 86 -1.79 16.48 -0.17
C TYR A 86 -0.89 15.28 -0.44
N LEU A 87 -0.80 14.85 -1.71
CA LEU A 87 -0.14 13.59 -2.07
C LEU A 87 1.29 13.83 -2.56
N LEU A 88 2.26 13.33 -1.79
CA LEU A 88 3.64 13.17 -2.22
C LEU A 88 3.96 11.66 -2.29
N ILE A 89 3.49 11.03 -3.36
CA ILE A 89 3.49 9.57 -3.56
C ILE A 89 3.84 9.22 -5.01
N HIS A 90 4.18 7.96 -5.26
CA HIS A 90 4.38 7.45 -6.61
C HIS A 90 3.09 7.55 -7.45
N PRO A 91 3.16 7.88 -8.76
CA PRO A 91 1.97 7.95 -9.63
C PRO A 91 1.17 6.63 -9.68
N GLY A 92 1.86 5.50 -9.58
CA GLY A 92 1.22 4.17 -9.55
C GLY A 92 0.38 3.90 -8.29
N LEU A 93 0.51 4.73 -7.24
CA LEU A 93 -0.30 4.66 -6.01
C LEU A 93 -1.48 5.63 -6.04
N ALA A 94 -1.47 6.65 -6.90
CA ALA A 94 -2.52 7.67 -6.98
C ALA A 94 -3.95 7.11 -7.12
N PRO A 95 -4.22 6.00 -7.82
CA PRO A 95 -5.56 5.42 -7.90
C PRO A 95 -6.17 5.06 -6.53
N ASP A 96 -5.36 4.75 -5.50
CA ASP A 96 -5.88 4.42 -4.17
C ASP A 96 -6.42 5.64 -3.40
N PHE A 97 -6.19 6.86 -3.91
CA PHE A 97 -6.64 8.12 -3.30
C PHE A 97 -7.68 8.85 -4.16
N CYS A 98 -8.26 8.20 -5.17
CA CYS A 98 -9.34 8.78 -5.95
C CYS A 98 -10.64 8.91 -5.14
N GLU A 99 -11.53 9.79 -5.61
CA GLU A 99 -12.90 9.96 -5.07
C GLU A 99 -12.95 10.33 -3.58
N LEU A 100 -11.88 10.92 -3.04
CA LEU A 100 -11.89 11.47 -1.70
C LEU A 100 -12.67 12.80 -1.69
N PRO A 101 -13.51 13.04 -0.68
CA PRO A 101 -14.27 14.28 -0.57
C PRO A 101 -13.31 15.45 -0.37
N ASP A 102 -13.67 16.61 -0.92
CA ASP A 102 -12.96 17.85 -0.63
C ASP A 102 -13.18 18.26 0.84
N ARG A 103 -12.14 18.78 1.48
CA ARG A 103 -12.12 19.14 2.91
C ARG A 103 -11.17 20.32 3.14
N ASP A 104 -11.56 21.20 4.05
CA ASP A 104 -10.77 22.40 4.39
C ASP A 104 -9.42 22.06 5.03
N LYS A 105 -9.37 20.99 5.82
CA LYS A 105 -8.17 20.60 6.56
C LYS A 105 -7.37 19.58 5.78
N ARG A 106 -6.08 19.87 5.56
CA ARG A 106 -5.17 19.00 4.82
C ARG A 106 -4.39 18.03 5.71
N ALA A 107 -3.95 16.94 5.11
CA ALA A 107 -2.92 16.05 5.62
C ALA A 107 -1.96 15.69 4.48
N VAL A 108 -0.66 15.78 4.74
CA VAL A 108 0.39 15.43 3.79
C VAL A 108 0.64 13.93 3.88
N ILE A 109 0.38 13.22 2.79
CA ILE A 109 0.63 11.80 2.66
C ILE A 109 1.95 11.61 1.92
N VAL A 110 2.92 10.97 2.58
CA VAL A 110 4.25 10.69 2.03
C VAL A 110 4.42 9.19 1.85
N GLY A 111 4.58 8.76 0.61
CA GLY A 111 5.04 7.43 0.23
C GLY A 111 6.40 7.54 -0.45
N ASP A 112 6.87 6.45 -1.05
CA ASP A 112 7.92 6.59 -2.04
C ASP A 112 7.37 7.36 -3.24
N ALA A 113 7.92 8.54 -3.52
CA ALA A 113 7.48 9.41 -4.60
C ALA A 113 8.34 9.28 -5.86
N GLY A 114 9.38 8.45 -5.86
CA GLY A 114 10.33 8.31 -6.97
C GLY A 114 10.87 9.67 -7.42
N ASP A 115 10.78 9.94 -8.73
CA ASP A 115 11.21 11.21 -9.33
C ASP A 115 10.46 12.45 -8.81
N ALA A 116 9.32 12.27 -8.15
CA ALA A 116 8.59 13.36 -7.53
C ALA A 116 9.22 13.82 -6.19
N PHE A 117 10.29 13.18 -5.70
CA PHE A 117 11.11 13.74 -4.61
C PHE A 117 12.07 14.84 -5.11
N THR A 118 11.48 15.90 -5.64
CA THR A 118 12.21 17.13 -5.98
C THR A 118 12.23 18.08 -4.80
N TYR A 119 13.18 19.03 -4.79
CA TYR A 119 13.18 20.09 -3.78
C TYR A 119 11.87 20.89 -3.79
N ALA A 120 11.32 21.17 -4.98
CA ALA A 120 10.10 21.97 -5.13
C ALA A 120 8.91 21.29 -4.46
N THR A 121 8.65 20.02 -4.77
CA THR A 121 7.55 19.23 -4.21
C THR A 121 7.72 18.99 -2.70
N LEU A 122 8.95 18.73 -2.24
CA LEU A 122 9.24 18.62 -0.81
C LEU A 122 8.99 19.93 -0.06
N ASN A 123 9.37 21.06 -0.65
CA ASN A 123 9.16 22.38 -0.06
C ASN A 123 7.66 22.76 -0.04
N ASP A 124 6.90 22.39 -1.06
CA ASP A 124 5.44 22.58 -1.06
C ASP A 124 4.75 21.71 -0.01
N ALA A 125 5.15 20.44 0.13
CA ALA A 125 4.68 19.58 1.22
C ALA A 125 5.04 20.16 2.60
N PHE A 126 6.25 20.71 2.76
CA PHE A 126 6.68 21.37 4.00
C PHE A 126 5.83 22.61 4.33
N ARG A 127 5.42 23.40 3.32
CA ARG A 127 4.52 24.55 3.52
C ARG A 127 3.15 24.12 4.04
N GLU A 128 2.59 23.02 3.53
CA GLU A 128 1.36 22.45 4.05
C GLU A 128 1.49 22.05 5.53
N LEU A 129 2.59 21.38 5.89
CA LEU A 129 2.88 21.01 7.28
C LEU A 129 3.04 22.26 8.17
N SER A 130 3.73 23.29 7.68
CA SER A 130 3.92 24.56 8.39
C SER A 130 2.60 25.31 8.59
N ALA A 131 1.63 25.13 7.70
CA ALA A 131 0.28 25.65 7.81
C ALA A 131 -0.63 24.81 8.75
N GLY A 132 -0.11 23.73 9.35
CA GLY A 132 -0.83 22.90 10.32
C GLY A 132 -1.43 21.61 9.76
N ALA A 133 -1.04 21.19 8.55
CA ALA A 133 -1.41 19.87 8.04
C ALA A 133 -0.74 18.75 8.86
N GLU A 134 -1.43 17.62 9.00
CA GLU A 134 -0.88 16.42 9.64
C GLU A 134 0.01 15.65 8.66
N LEU A 135 1.09 15.02 9.15
CA LEU A 135 1.98 14.19 8.34
C LEU A 135 1.64 12.71 8.51
N LEU A 136 1.37 12.02 7.40
CA LEU A 136 1.21 10.57 7.35
C LEU A 136 2.27 9.97 6.42
N ALA A 137 3.22 9.23 6.98
CA ALA A 137 4.13 8.40 6.20
C ALA A 137 3.52 7.01 5.98
N LEU A 138 3.46 6.57 4.72
CA LEU A 138 2.93 5.25 4.34
C LEU A 138 3.90 4.12 4.71
N ALA A 139 5.20 4.41 4.74
CA ALA A 139 6.24 3.52 5.22
C ALA A 139 7.42 4.34 5.74
N THR A 140 8.20 3.74 6.64
CA THR A 140 9.43 4.33 7.19
C THR A 140 10.65 3.45 6.89
N ASN A 141 10.56 2.63 5.84
CA ASN A 141 11.66 1.78 5.38
C ASN A 141 12.82 2.67 4.94
N ARG A 142 14.05 2.29 5.32
CA ARG A 142 15.25 3.04 4.92
C ARG A 142 15.67 2.79 3.48
N THR A 143 15.43 1.57 3.01
CA THR A 143 15.76 1.10 1.66
C THR A 143 14.69 0.09 1.22
N PHE A 144 14.63 -0.17 -0.06
CA PHE A 144 13.90 -1.28 -0.68
C PHE A 144 14.74 -1.76 -1.87
N ARG A 145 14.43 -2.95 -2.40
CA ARG A 145 15.08 -3.48 -3.60
C ARG A 145 14.27 -3.09 -4.82
N ASP A 146 14.86 -2.38 -5.77
CA ASP A 146 14.20 -1.99 -7.02
C ASP A 146 14.34 -3.07 -8.11
N ALA A 147 13.77 -2.80 -9.29
CA ALA A 147 13.74 -3.75 -10.41
C ALA A 147 15.14 -4.14 -10.95
N ASP A 148 16.17 -3.33 -10.67
CA ASP A 148 17.56 -3.60 -11.00
C ASP A 148 18.28 -4.48 -9.95
N GLY A 149 17.61 -4.79 -8.83
CA GLY A 149 18.09 -5.68 -7.79
C GLY A 149 18.87 -5.01 -6.67
N GLU A 150 19.06 -3.69 -6.73
CA GLU A 150 19.75 -2.85 -5.74
C GLU A 150 18.76 -2.05 -4.85
#